data_AF-A0A7V2XHW8-F1
#
_entry.id   AF-A0A7V2XHW8-F1
#
_cell.length_a   1.000
_cell.length_b   1.000
_cell.length_c   1.000
_cell.angle_alpha   90.00
_cell.angle_beta   90.00
_cell.angle_gamma   90.00
#
_symmetry.space_group_name_H-M   'P 1'
#
loop_
_entity.id
_entity.type
_entity.pdbx_description
1 polymer ?
#
loop_
_entity_poly.entity_id
_entity_poly.type
_entity_poly.pdbx_seq_one_letter_code
_entity_poly.pdbx_strand_id
1 'polypeptide(L)'
;MLYTLALGVAVCDDVFHLGLFPTALEREALGHIRRFESADEAVRREAAEKLVREVDGFVAIPALIEALDARSPRVRELAADCLRRITNVVLSHDPADSPAKHRAEWRRWWRENRDRF
;
A
#
# COMPACT_ATOMS: atom_id res chain seq x y z
N MET A 1 -15.03 33.74 22.22
CA MET A 1 -15.18 32.77 21.11
C MET A 1 -13.85 32.06 20.92
N LEU A 2 -13.58 31.07 21.78
CA LEU A 2 -12.36 30.25 21.71
C LEU A 2 -12.58 29.19 20.63
N TYR A 3 -12.00 29.37 19.46
CA TYR A 3 -11.80 28.27 18.52
C TYR A 3 -10.65 27.41 19.07
N THR A 4 -11.00 26.32 19.74
CA THR A 4 -10.13 25.17 19.96
C THR A 4 -9.66 24.67 18.60
N LEU A 5 -8.55 25.22 18.11
CA LEU A 5 -7.74 24.62 17.07
C LEU A 5 -7.28 23.27 17.62
N ALA A 6 -8.07 22.25 17.29
CA ALA A 6 -7.67 20.87 17.36
C ALA A 6 -6.40 20.75 16.53
N LEU A 7 -5.25 20.85 17.22
CA LEU A 7 -3.99 20.23 16.83
C LEU A 7 -4.17 18.70 16.89
N GLY A 8 -5.22 18.22 16.22
CA GLY A 8 -5.62 16.84 16.14
C GLY A 8 -4.83 16.24 15.01
N VAL A 9 -3.72 15.59 15.34
CA VAL A 9 -3.41 14.31 14.71
C VAL A 9 -3.43 14.38 13.16
N ALA A 10 -2.75 15.36 12.57
CA ALA A 10 -2.22 15.21 11.20
C ALA A 10 -1.02 14.24 11.28
N VAL A 11 -1.31 13.03 11.76
CA VAL A 11 -0.35 11.98 11.98
C VAL A 11 -0.13 11.32 10.63
N CYS A 12 0.99 11.73 10.02
CA CYS A 12 1.82 10.98 9.07
C CYS A 12 1.44 10.96 7.58
N ASP A 13 0.21 11.29 7.16
CA ASP A 13 -0.11 11.33 5.72
C ASP A 13 0.66 12.46 4.99
N ASP A 14 0.86 13.60 5.66
CA ASP A 14 1.60 14.76 5.12
C ASP A 14 3.12 14.70 5.30
N VAL A 15 3.64 13.80 6.15
CA VAL A 15 5.10 13.72 6.38
C VAL A 15 5.81 13.10 5.17
N PHE A 16 5.15 12.18 4.46
CA PHE A 16 5.64 11.65 3.17
C PHE A 16 5.58 12.70 2.04
N HIS A 17 4.72 13.72 2.19
CA HIS A 17 4.52 14.79 1.22
C HIS A 17 5.26 16.11 1.54
N LEU A 18 6.16 16.13 2.53
CA LEU A 18 7.04 17.28 2.81
C LEU A 18 8.27 17.38 1.89
N GLY A 19 8.31 16.62 0.79
CA GLY A 19 9.14 16.95 -0.37
C GLY A 19 10.65 16.75 -0.19
N LEU A 20 11.09 15.58 0.29
CA LEU A 20 12.53 15.27 0.35
C LEU A 20 12.89 13.88 -0.19
N PHE A 21 12.33 13.52 -1.34
CA PHE A 21 12.62 12.29 -2.12
C PHE A 21 11.86 11.04 -1.65
N PRO A 22 11.30 10.23 -2.60
CA PRO A 22 10.88 8.88 -2.27
C PRO A 22 12.11 8.17 -1.69
N THR A 23 11.97 7.61 -0.48
CA THR A 23 13.08 6.92 0.16
C THR A 23 13.58 5.79 -0.74
N ALA A 24 14.83 5.35 -0.54
CA ALA A 24 15.37 4.23 -1.30
C ALA A 24 14.44 2.99 -1.24
N LEU A 25 13.81 2.74 -0.08
CA LEU A 25 12.84 1.67 0.10
C LEU A 25 11.55 1.87 -0.72
N GLU A 26 11.04 3.09 -0.83
CA GLU A 26 9.81 3.37 -1.59
C GLU A 26 10.03 3.17 -3.09
N ARG A 27 11.21 3.56 -3.58
CA ARG A 27 11.63 3.29 -4.96
C ARG A 27 11.79 1.80 -5.23
N GLU A 28 12.26 1.04 -4.24
CA GLU A 28 12.36 -0.40 -4.31
C GLU A 28 10.98 -1.05 -4.37
N ALA A 29 10.06 -0.65 -3.47
CA ALA A 29 8.68 -1.10 -3.48
C ALA A 29 7.99 -0.84 -4.83
N LEU A 30 8.12 0.37 -5.37
CA LEU A 30 7.63 0.72 -6.71
C LEU A 30 8.30 -0.10 -7.81
N GLY A 31 9.61 -0.35 -7.68
CA GLY A 31 10.37 -1.20 -8.59
C GLY A 31 9.88 -2.65 -8.63
N HIS A 32 9.40 -3.18 -7.50
CA HIS A 32 8.75 -4.50 -7.44
C HIS A 32 7.33 -4.45 -8.01
N ILE A 33 6.54 -3.41 -7.70
CA ILE A 33 5.18 -3.23 -8.25
C ILE A 33 5.23 -3.16 -9.78
N ARG A 34 6.22 -2.48 -10.37
CA ARG A 34 6.40 -2.45 -11.82
C ARG A 34 6.62 -3.84 -12.44
N ARG A 35 7.22 -4.76 -11.68
CA ARG A 35 7.40 -6.16 -12.11
C ARG A 35 6.11 -6.97 -12.07
N PHE A 36 5.05 -6.49 -11.39
CA PHE A 36 3.73 -7.14 -11.41
C PHE A 36 3.05 -7.05 -12.78
N GLU A 37 3.44 -6.09 -13.62
CA GLU A 37 2.99 -5.99 -15.00
C GLU A 37 3.71 -6.95 -15.94
N SER A 38 4.75 -7.66 -15.47
CA SER A 38 5.47 -8.62 -16.29
C SER A 38 4.56 -9.77 -16.76
N ALA A 39 4.70 -10.17 -18.01
CA ALA A 39 3.98 -11.31 -18.56
C ALA A 39 4.39 -12.63 -17.88
N ASP A 40 5.63 -12.71 -17.41
CA ASP A 40 6.20 -13.89 -16.74
C ASP A 40 5.71 -14.04 -15.30
N GLU A 41 5.09 -15.18 -15.00
CA GLU A 41 4.58 -15.47 -13.66
C GLU A 41 5.66 -15.59 -12.60
N ALA A 42 6.78 -16.24 -12.94
CA ALA A 42 7.91 -16.38 -12.04
C ALA A 42 8.44 -15.01 -11.58
N VAL A 43 8.55 -14.06 -12.51
CA VAL A 43 9.03 -12.70 -12.22
C VAL A 43 8.06 -11.94 -11.29
N ARG A 44 6.75 -12.10 -11.51
CA ARG A 44 5.74 -11.48 -10.64
C ARG A 44 5.78 -12.04 -9.23
N ARG A 45 5.84 -13.37 -9.11
CA ARG A 45 5.87 -14.06 -7.82
C ARG A 45 7.14 -13.72 -7.05
N GLU A 46 8.28 -13.73 -7.72
CA GLU A 46 9.55 -13.32 -7.12
C GLU A 46 9.48 -11.87 -6.63
N ALA A 47 8.94 -10.95 -7.44
CA ALA A 47 8.80 -9.55 -7.03
C ALA A 47 7.90 -9.40 -5.80
N ALA A 48 6.80 -10.15 -5.72
CA ALA A 48 5.90 -10.16 -4.58
C ALA A 48 6.58 -10.74 -3.34
N GLU A 49 7.30 -11.86 -3.49
CA GLU A 49 8.02 -12.49 -2.38
C GLU A 49 9.15 -11.62 -1.85
N LYS A 50 9.91 -10.96 -2.74
CA LYS A 50 10.94 -10.00 -2.35
C LYS A 50 10.35 -8.81 -1.64
N LEU A 51 9.25 -8.24 -2.15
CA LEU A 51 8.59 -7.12 -1.48
C LEU A 51 8.04 -7.51 -0.09
N VAL A 52 7.52 -8.72 0.08
CA VAL A 52 7.03 -9.20 1.38
C VAL A 52 8.16 -9.53 2.36
N ARG A 53 9.34 -9.97 1.88
CA ARG A 53 10.45 -10.44 2.72
C ARG A 53 11.53 -9.40 2.98
N GLU A 54 11.81 -8.55 1.99
CA GLU A 54 12.93 -7.60 1.99
C GLU A 54 12.48 -6.18 2.32
N VAL A 55 11.24 -5.80 1.96
CA VAL A 55 10.73 -4.45 2.21
C VAL A 55 9.95 -4.42 3.53
N ASP A 56 10.29 -3.47 4.40
CA ASP A 56 9.54 -3.21 5.63
C ASP A 56 8.06 -2.95 5.35
N GLY A 57 7.19 -3.61 6.13
CA GLY A 57 5.73 -3.47 6.02
C GLY A 57 5.27 -2.01 6.08
N PHE A 58 5.97 -1.17 6.85
CA PHE A 58 5.70 0.26 6.95
C PHE A 58 5.79 1.02 5.62
N VAL A 59 6.67 0.59 4.71
CA VAL A 59 6.85 1.19 3.37
C VAL A 59 6.08 0.40 2.31
N ALA A 60 6.08 -0.93 2.41
CA ALA A 60 5.40 -1.80 1.46
C ALA A 60 3.88 -1.60 1.46
N ILE A 61 3.25 -1.44 2.63
CA ILE A 61 1.79 -1.28 2.74
C ILE A 61 1.28 -0.05 1.98
N PRO A 62 1.74 1.19 2.24
CA PRO A 62 1.26 2.35 1.49
C PRO A 62 1.51 2.24 -0.02
N ALA A 63 2.65 1.70 -0.44
CA ALA A 63 2.95 1.49 -1.87
C ALA A 63 1.98 0.49 -2.53
N LEU A 64 1.65 -0.61 -1.85
CA LEU A 64 0.68 -1.60 -2.33
C LEU A 64 -0.75 -1.03 -2.33
N ILE A 65 -1.11 -0.19 -1.35
CA ILE A 65 -2.42 0.47 -1.30
C ILE A 65 -2.64 1.36 -2.52
N GLU A 66 -1.60 2.08 -2.98
CA GLU A 66 -1.68 2.83 -4.24
C GLU A 66 -1.80 1.91 -5.45
N ALA A 67 -1.11 0.76 -5.45
CA ALA A 67 -1.19 -0.23 -6.52
C ALA A 67 -2.57 -0.91 -6.65
N LEU A 68 -3.43 -0.85 -5.63
CA LEU A 68 -4.82 -1.33 -5.71
C LEU A 68 -5.69 -0.51 -6.67
N ASP A 69 -5.32 0.75 -6.96
CA ASP A 69 -6.00 1.60 -7.94
C ASP A 69 -5.40 1.46 -9.34
N ALA A 70 -4.40 0.58 -9.52
CA ALA A 70 -3.79 0.36 -10.81
C ALA A 70 -4.82 -0.06 -11.87
N ARG A 71 -4.71 0.53 -13.05
CA ARG A 71 -5.60 0.24 -14.19
C ARG A 71 -5.57 -1.23 -14.61
N SER A 72 -4.43 -1.89 -14.41
CA SER A 72 -4.22 -3.30 -14.71
C SER A 72 -4.85 -4.17 -13.61
N PRO A 73 -5.92 -4.95 -13.89
CA PRO A 73 -6.58 -5.78 -12.88
C PRO A 73 -5.60 -6.76 -12.22
N ARG A 74 -4.62 -7.24 -13.00
CA ARG A 74 -3.55 -8.13 -12.55
C ARG A 74 -2.65 -7.51 -11.47
N VAL A 75 -2.35 -6.22 -11.59
CA VAL A 75 -1.54 -5.50 -10.59
C VAL A 75 -2.33 -5.35 -9.29
N ARG A 76 -3.64 -5.08 -9.40
CA ARG A 76 -4.52 -4.96 -8.23
C ARG A 76 -4.62 -6.27 -7.45
N GLU A 77 -4.81 -7.40 -8.15
CA GLU A 77 -4.88 -8.72 -7.51
C GLU A 77 -3.59 -9.06 -6.77
N LEU A 78 -2.43 -8.83 -7.40
CA LEU A 78 -1.13 -9.06 -6.75
C LEU A 78 -0.88 -8.12 -5.58
N ALA A 79 -1.29 -6.85 -5.69
CA ALA A 79 -1.16 -5.90 -4.60
C ALA A 79 -2.01 -6.32 -3.39
N ALA A 80 -3.25 -6.77 -3.62
CA ALA A 80 -4.12 -7.30 -2.57
C ALA A 80 -3.55 -8.58 -1.93
N ASP A 81 -2.96 -9.47 -2.72
CA ASP A 81 -2.32 -10.68 -2.22
C ASP A 81 -1.08 -10.36 -1.35
N CYS A 82 -0.23 -9.44 -1.80
CA CYS A 82 0.91 -8.97 -1.03
C CYS A 82 0.49 -8.31 0.29
N LEU A 83 -0.53 -7.45 0.25
CA LEU A 83 -1.09 -6.82 1.46
C LEU A 83 -1.59 -7.87 2.45
N ARG A 84 -2.29 -8.90 1.97
CA ARG A 84 -2.73 -10.03 2.81
C ARG A 84 -1.56 -10.76 3.43
N ARG A 85 -0.46 -10.96 2.70
CA ARG A 85 0.74 -11.67 3.20
C ARG A 85 1.51 -10.86 4.25
N ILE A 86 1.62 -9.54 4.08
CA ILE A 86 2.33 -8.66 5.02
C ILE A 86 1.50 -8.42 6.27
N THR A 87 0.22 -8.10 6.09
CA THR A 87 -0.65 -7.71 7.20
C THR A 87 -1.32 -8.90 7.88
N ASN A 88 -1.33 -10.06 7.22
CA ASN A 88 -2.14 -11.22 7.59
C ASN A 88 -3.63 -10.87 7.75
N VAL A 89 -4.09 -9.79 7.11
CA VAL A 89 -5.49 -9.34 7.12
C VAL A 89 -6.09 -9.52 5.74
N VAL A 90 -7.23 -10.20 5.69
CA VAL A 90 -8.04 -10.33 4.49
C VAL A 90 -9.16 -9.31 4.55
N LEU A 91 -8.94 -8.14 3.94
CA LEU A 91 -10.04 -7.26 3.57
C LEU A 91 -10.72 -7.86 2.33
N SER A 92 -11.85 -8.54 2.54
CA SER A 92 -12.69 -9.03 1.44
C SER A 92 -13.19 -7.83 0.65
N HIS A 93 -12.87 -7.81 -0.64
CA HIS A 93 -13.43 -6.87 -1.59
C HIS A 93 -14.34 -7.63 -2.53
N ASP A 94 -15.60 -7.19 -2.62
CA ASP A 94 -16.50 -7.62 -3.66
C ASP A 94 -15.96 -7.13 -5.01
N PRO A 95 -15.79 -7.98 -6.03
CA PRO A 95 -15.28 -7.56 -7.34
C PRO A 95 -16.15 -6.50 -8.03
N ALA A 96 -17.38 -6.28 -7.54
CA ALA A 96 -18.30 -5.23 -7.97
C ALA A 96 -18.07 -3.87 -7.27
N ASP A 97 -17.31 -3.82 -6.18
CA ASP A 97 -16.98 -2.59 -5.48
C ASP A 97 -15.96 -1.76 -6.26
N SER A 98 -16.12 -0.44 -6.25
CA SER A 98 -15.22 0.46 -6.96
C SER A 98 -13.78 0.34 -6.42
N PRO A 99 -12.73 0.28 -7.28
CA PRO A 99 -11.34 0.12 -6.84
C PRO A 99 -10.92 1.22 -5.86
N ALA A 100 -11.43 2.44 -6.05
CA ALA A 100 -11.21 3.57 -5.15
C ALA A 100 -11.71 3.31 -3.71
N LYS A 101 -12.82 2.57 -3.54
CA LYS A 101 -13.38 2.24 -2.23
C LYS A 101 -12.48 1.24 -1.52
N HIS A 102 -12.02 0.22 -2.23
CA HIS A 102 -11.10 -0.78 -1.69
C HIS A 102 -9.79 -0.14 -1.18
N ARG A 103 -9.23 0.80 -1.96
CA ARG A 103 -8.08 1.62 -1.53
C ARG A 103 -8.38 2.46 -0.29
N ALA A 104 -9.56 3.07 -0.22
CA ALA A 104 -9.96 3.90 0.92
C ALA A 104 -10.10 3.06 2.22
N GLU A 105 -10.65 1.84 2.11
CA GLU A 105 -10.74 0.90 3.22
C GLU A 105 -9.36 0.48 3.72
N TRP A 106 -8.45 0.11 2.82
CA TRP A 106 -7.08 -0.20 3.19
C TRP A 106 -6.34 0.99 3.80
N ARG A 107 -6.53 2.21 3.28
CA ARG A 107 -5.95 3.43 3.87
C ARG A 107 -6.48 3.66 5.28
N ARG A 108 -7.77 3.45 5.49
CA ARG A 108 -8.40 3.57 6.80
C ARG A 108 -7.83 2.52 7.76
N TRP A 109 -7.81 1.25 7.37
CA TRP A 109 -7.23 0.17 8.14
C TRP A 109 -5.76 0.43 8.50
N TRP A 110 -4.97 0.92 7.55
CA TRP A 110 -3.57 1.26 7.77
C TRP A 110 -3.42 2.36 8.82
N ARG A 111 -4.25 3.42 8.78
CA ARG A 111 -4.22 4.46 9.82
C ARG A 111 -4.51 3.93 11.22
N GLU A 112 -5.37 2.92 11.32
CA GLU A 112 -5.75 2.30 12.60
C GLU A 112 -4.73 1.25 13.08
N ASN A 113 -3.99 0.59 12.18
CA ASN A 113 -3.13 -0.56 12.50
C ASN A 113 -1.63 -0.31 12.31
N ARG A 114 -1.22 0.84 11.76
CA ARG A 114 0.19 1.23 11.55
C ARG A 114 1.03 1.24 12.83
N ASP A 115 0.42 1.34 14.01
CA ASP A 115 1.13 1.32 15.30
C ASP A 115 1.67 -0.10 15.63
N ARG A 116 1.19 -1.12 14.92
CA ARG A 116 1.56 -2.53 15.10
C ARG A 116 2.70 -2.99 14.19
N PHE A 117 3.19 -2.11 13.31
CA PHE A 117 4.24 -2.36 12.31
C PHE A 117 5.36 -1.34 12.49
#